data_AF-A0A6C0FAX0-F1
#
_entry.id   AF-A0A6C0FAX0-F1
#
_cell.length_a   1.000
_cell.length_b   1.000
_cell.length_c   1.000
_cell.angle_alpha   90.00
_cell.angle_beta   90.00
_cell.angle_gamma   90.00
#
_symmetry.space_group_name_H-M   'P 1'
#
loop_
_entity.id
_entity.type
_entity.pdbx_description
1 polymer ?
#
loop_
_entity_poly.entity_id
_entity_poly.type
_entity_poly.pdbx_seq_one_letter_code
_entity_poly.pdbx_strand_id
1 'polypeptide(L)'
;MSNSNDLETSQHVQPTIIEAKQVNALSNASVIHTTPSIAIVDHPTPEINNELKMTIYSRAKVVKWLAIIDMTFLTINLVFSLLNNNLLWIFFIFFPLCFFGYNGAKKYKTTQLMGYVGYLGVMTIYYLILMFYYGNFWWLLIFFFEMYILYYTSKLYNLMRLSPPSVIESLQEGWDPSELVYYYY
;
A
#
# COMPACT_ATOMS: atom_id res chain seq x y z
N MET A 1 1.87 -46.07 42.34
CA MET A 1 2.54 -47.30 41.86
C MET A 1 2.12 -47.45 40.40
N SER A 2 3.03 -47.37 39.41
CA SER A 2 3.98 -48.42 39.00
C SER A 2 3.22 -49.67 38.55
N ASN A 3 3.36 -50.23 37.33
CA ASN A 3 4.42 -50.12 36.30
C ASN A 3 3.80 -50.37 34.88
N SER A 4 4.19 -49.71 33.77
CA SER A 4 5.35 -49.93 32.86
C SER A 4 5.11 -50.89 31.66
N ASN A 5 5.40 -50.42 30.42
CA ASN A 5 5.92 -51.20 29.26
C ASN A 5 4.95 -52.21 28.56
N ASP A 6 5.07 -52.61 27.27
CA ASP A 6 5.84 -52.09 26.10
C ASP A 6 5.29 -52.64 24.75
N LEU A 7 6.00 -52.29 23.65
CA LEU A 7 6.14 -52.92 22.30
C LEU A 7 5.91 -54.47 22.22
N GLU A 8 5.74 -55.15 21.07
CA GLU A 8 6.05 -54.94 19.63
C GLU A 8 5.09 -55.85 18.77
N THR A 9 5.17 -56.21 17.46
CA THR A 9 6.08 -56.08 16.29
C THR A 9 5.25 -55.98 14.98
N SER A 10 5.90 -55.71 13.83
CA SER A 10 5.35 -55.80 12.46
C SER A 10 5.72 -57.13 11.75
N GLN A 11 5.03 -57.52 10.67
CA GLN A 11 5.60 -58.44 9.67
C GLN A 11 5.11 -58.16 8.24
N HIS A 12 5.95 -58.52 7.26
CA HIS A 12 5.93 -57.97 5.89
C HIS A 12 6.25 -59.10 4.89
N VAL A 13 5.42 -59.30 3.85
CA VAL A 13 5.69 -60.28 2.77
C VAL A 13 5.31 -59.74 1.39
N GLN A 14 6.33 -59.69 0.53
CA GLN A 14 6.30 -59.68 -0.95
C GLN A 14 7.18 -60.90 -1.38
N PRO A 15 7.38 -61.25 -2.67
CA PRO A 15 6.83 -60.72 -3.91
C PRO A 15 6.28 -61.85 -4.85
N THR A 16 6.04 -61.53 -6.13
CA THR A 16 6.42 -62.37 -7.29
C THR A 16 6.43 -61.51 -8.57
N ILE A 17 7.39 -61.77 -9.47
CA ILE A 17 7.53 -61.13 -10.79
C ILE A 17 7.35 -62.21 -11.87
N ILE A 18 6.69 -61.88 -12.98
CA ILE A 18 6.72 -62.66 -14.23
C ILE A 18 6.95 -61.70 -15.40
N GLU A 19 7.77 -62.10 -16.37
CA GLU A 19 8.39 -61.21 -17.36
C GLU A 19 7.92 -61.46 -18.81
N ALA A 20 7.94 -60.38 -19.60
CA ALA A 20 8.07 -60.26 -21.07
C ALA A 20 7.51 -61.32 -22.04
N LYS A 21 6.76 -60.82 -23.04
CA LYS A 21 6.87 -61.29 -24.43
C LYS A 21 6.72 -60.12 -25.42
N GLN A 22 7.70 -59.90 -26.29
CA GLN A 22 7.70 -58.84 -27.31
C GLN A 22 7.00 -59.25 -28.61
N VAL A 23 6.40 -58.29 -29.31
CA VAL A 23 6.47 -58.14 -30.78
C VAL A 23 6.49 -56.63 -31.11
N ASN A 24 7.34 -56.21 -32.06
CA ASN A 24 7.42 -54.82 -32.52
C ASN A 24 6.52 -54.56 -33.74
N ALA A 25 5.98 -53.34 -33.86
CA ALA A 25 5.45 -52.78 -35.10
C ALA A 25 5.74 -51.26 -35.17
N LEU A 26 6.07 -50.75 -36.36
CA LEU A 26 6.42 -49.35 -36.58
C LEU A 26 5.17 -48.45 -36.68
N SER A 27 5.28 -47.19 -36.26
CA SER A 27 5.20 -46.01 -37.15
C SER A 27 4.71 -44.75 -36.43
N ASN A 28 5.49 -43.67 -36.54
CA ASN A 28 5.08 -42.26 -36.55
C ASN A 28 3.99 -41.80 -35.56
N ALA A 29 4.38 -41.49 -34.32
CA ALA A 29 3.74 -40.43 -33.54
C ALA A 29 4.70 -39.23 -33.48
N SER A 30 4.25 -38.04 -33.88
CA SER A 30 5.09 -36.83 -33.84
C SER A 30 5.30 -36.36 -32.42
N VAL A 31 6.56 -36.10 -32.04
CA VAL A 31 6.88 -35.39 -30.79
C VAL A 31 6.51 -33.92 -30.98
N ILE A 32 5.25 -33.59 -30.73
CA ILE A 32 4.81 -32.21 -30.58
C ILE A 32 5.44 -31.69 -29.29
N HIS A 33 6.56 -30.99 -29.42
CA HIS A 33 7.04 -30.11 -28.37
C HIS A 33 6.00 -29.01 -28.16
N THR A 34 5.11 -29.22 -27.19
CA THR A 34 4.30 -28.16 -26.60
C THR A 34 5.23 -27.24 -25.81
N THR A 35 5.91 -26.35 -26.53
CA THR A 35 6.49 -25.14 -25.95
C THR A 35 5.42 -24.54 -25.03
N PRO A 36 5.70 -24.32 -23.73
CA PRO A 36 4.73 -23.71 -22.84
C PRO A 36 4.44 -22.31 -23.40
N SER A 37 3.24 -22.14 -23.95
CA SER A 37 2.80 -20.83 -24.43
C SER A 37 2.79 -19.92 -23.22
N ILE A 38 3.71 -18.96 -23.19
CA ILE A 38 3.73 -17.92 -22.16
C ILE A 38 2.51 -17.07 -22.45
N ALA A 39 1.39 -17.44 -21.82
CA ALA A 39 0.22 -16.61 -21.73
C ALA A 39 0.63 -15.33 -21.01
N ILE A 40 0.91 -14.28 -21.77
CA ILE A 40 1.04 -12.94 -21.24
C ILE A 40 -0.35 -12.60 -20.70
N VAL A 41 -0.51 -12.67 -19.38
CA VAL A 41 -1.78 -12.41 -18.69
C VAL A 41 -2.00 -10.90 -18.70
N ASP A 42 -2.49 -10.41 -19.84
CA ASP A 42 -2.64 -8.99 -20.18
C ASP A 42 -3.76 -8.28 -19.37
N HIS A 43 -4.42 -9.01 -18.47
CA HIS A 43 -5.45 -8.51 -17.56
C HIS A 43 -5.14 -8.94 -16.13
N PRO A 44 -5.00 -8.02 -15.16
CA PRO A 44 -4.74 -8.38 -13.76
C PRO A 44 -5.88 -9.23 -13.21
N THR A 45 -5.54 -10.30 -12.48
CA THR A 45 -6.53 -11.21 -11.89
C THR A 45 -7.44 -10.48 -10.89
N PRO A 46 -8.68 -10.97 -10.64
CA PRO A 46 -9.57 -10.35 -9.65
C PRO A 46 -8.93 -10.26 -8.26
N GLU A 47 -8.05 -11.20 -7.91
CA GLU A 47 -7.25 -11.24 -6.69
C GLU A 47 -6.24 -10.09 -6.61
N ILE A 48 -5.40 -9.89 -7.64
CA ILE A 48 -4.44 -8.76 -7.72
C ILE A 48 -5.18 -7.42 -7.64
N ASN A 49 -6.33 -7.30 -8.31
CA ASN A 49 -7.17 -6.10 -8.23
C ASN A 49 -7.73 -5.87 -6.81
N ASN A 50 -8.01 -6.93 -6.05
CA ASN A 50 -8.49 -6.85 -4.67
C ASN A 50 -7.38 -6.40 -3.72
N GLU A 51 -6.17 -6.97 -3.82
CA GLU A 51 -4.99 -6.52 -3.05
C GLU A 51 -4.63 -5.06 -3.33
N LEU A 52 -4.76 -4.62 -4.59
CA LEU A 52 -4.51 -3.24 -4.99
C LEU A 52 -5.56 -2.28 -4.41
N LYS A 53 -6.86 -2.61 -4.51
CA LYS A 53 -7.94 -1.84 -3.85
C LYS A 53 -7.68 -1.73 -2.35
N MET A 54 -7.37 -2.86 -1.71
CA MET A 54 -7.10 -2.97 -0.29
C MET A 54 -5.92 -2.06 0.14
N THR A 55 -4.80 -2.13 -0.59
CA THR A 55 -3.62 -1.28 -0.35
C THR A 55 -3.92 0.21 -0.49
N ILE A 56 -4.69 0.61 -1.52
CA ILE A 56 -5.08 2.00 -1.76
C ILE A 56 -6.03 2.50 -0.66
N TYR A 57 -7.05 1.71 -0.33
CA TYR A 57 -8.05 2.01 0.69
C TYR A 57 -7.41 2.22 2.09
N SER A 58 -6.50 1.32 2.49
CA SER A 58 -5.77 1.43 3.76
C SER A 58 -4.94 2.72 3.82
N ARG A 59 -4.17 3.01 2.76
CA ARG A 59 -3.35 4.22 2.66
C ARG A 59 -4.19 5.50 2.59
N ALA A 60 -5.33 5.47 1.90
CA ALA A 60 -6.27 6.58 1.83
C ALA A 60 -6.92 6.89 3.19
N LYS A 61 -7.25 5.85 3.98
CA LYS A 61 -7.71 6.04 5.38
C LYS A 61 -6.69 6.81 6.22
N VAL A 62 -5.40 6.49 6.12
CA VAL A 62 -4.31 7.17 6.86
C VAL A 62 -4.11 8.60 6.36
N VAL A 63 -3.96 8.81 5.05
CA VAL A 63 -3.76 10.14 4.44
C VAL A 63 -4.93 11.09 4.74
N LYS A 64 -6.17 10.58 4.77
CA LYS A 64 -7.36 11.34 5.17
C LYS A 64 -7.27 11.86 6.62
N TRP A 65 -6.66 11.11 7.54
CA TRP A 65 -6.44 11.56 8.92
C TRP A 65 -5.28 12.55 9.04
N LEU A 66 -4.17 12.32 8.34
CA LEU A 66 -3.02 13.24 8.31
C LEU A 66 -3.45 14.62 7.80
N ALA A 67 -4.21 14.69 6.70
CA ALA A 67 -4.74 15.94 6.18
C ALA A 67 -5.69 16.68 7.16
N ILE A 68 -6.36 15.98 8.08
CA ILE A 68 -7.16 16.61 9.16
C ILE A 68 -6.23 17.19 10.22
N ILE A 69 -5.20 16.45 10.64
CA ILE A 69 -4.20 16.89 11.61
C ILE A 69 -3.51 18.18 11.11
N ASP A 70 -3.16 18.24 9.82
CA ASP A 70 -2.54 19.42 9.21
C ASP A 70 -3.50 20.62 9.16
N MET A 71 -4.77 20.41 8.80
CA MET A 71 -5.80 21.46 8.89
C MET A 71 -5.96 21.97 10.32
N THR A 72 -5.88 21.10 11.34
CA THR A 72 -5.90 21.49 12.75
C THR A 72 -4.67 22.29 13.15
N PHE A 73 -3.45 21.86 12.78
CA PHE A 73 -2.22 22.61 13.08
C PHE A 73 -2.17 23.97 12.38
N LEU A 74 -2.60 24.06 11.11
CA LEU A 74 -2.73 25.34 10.39
C LEU A 74 -3.73 26.29 11.07
N THR A 75 -4.85 25.76 11.57
CA THR A 75 -5.85 26.55 12.31
C THR A 75 -5.33 27.03 13.67
N ILE A 76 -4.62 26.17 14.40
CA ILE A 76 -3.96 26.54 15.67
C ILE A 76 -2.88 27.61 15.43
N ASN A 77 -2.05 27.44 14.40
CA ASN A 77 -1.04 28.41 14.01
C ASN A 77 -1.65 29.76 13.60
N LEU A 78 -2.77 29.77 12.86
CA LEU A 78 -3.51 31.00 12.55
C LEU A 78 -3.92 31.73 13.84
N VAL A 79 -4.57 31.04 14.79
CA VAL A 79 -5.02 31.66 16.05
C VAL A 79 -3.84 32.22 16.85
N PHE A 80 -2.77 31.45 17.06
CA PHE A 80 -1.59 31.96 17.78
C PHE A 80 -0.88 33.10 17.03
N SER A 81 -0.84 33.07 15.69
CA SER A 81 -0.23 34.14 14.90
C SER A 81 -1.00 35.44 15.00
N LEU A 82 -2.34 35.39 14.95
CA LEU A 82 -3.21 36.56 15.14
C LEU A 82 -3.07 37.14 16.54
N LEU A 83 -3.11 36.31 17.59
CA LEU A 83 -2.98 36.75 18.99
C LEU A 83 -1.62 37.42 19.27
N ASN A 84 -0.54 36.95 18.62
CA ASN A 84 0.81 37.50 18.78
C ASN A 84 1.20 38.53 17.70
N ASN A 85 0.26 38.97 16.84
CA ASN A 85 0.50 39.87 15.70
C ASN A 85 1.68 39.45 14.79
N ASN A 86 1.87 38.15 14.59
CA ASN A 86 2.98 37.57 13.83
C ASN A 86 2.55 37.21 12.40
N LEU A 87 3.39 37.52 11.40
CA LEU A 87 3.16 37.21 9.98
C LEU A 87 3.02 35.72 9.65
N LEU A 88 3.35 34.81 10.58
CA LEU A 88 3.12 33.37 10.45
C LEU A 88 1.66 32.96 10.16
N TRP A 89 0.68 33.87 10.29
CA TRP A 89 -0.69 33.64 9.83
C TRP A 89 -0.77 33.35 8.32
N ILE A 90 0.19 33.83 7.52
CA ILE A 90 0.20 33.66 6.06
C ILE A 90 0.20 32.19 5.63
N PHE A 91 0.76 31.29 6.45
CA PHE A 91 0.76 29.84 6.18
C PHE A 91 -0.66 29.25 6.09
N PHE A 92 -1.69 29.93 6.62
CA PHE A 92 -3.08 29.50 6.43
C PHE A 92 -3.54 29.46 4.96
N ILE A 93 -2.81 30.11 4.04
CA ILE A 93 -3.02 29.96 2.58
C ILE A 93 -2.89 28.51 2.09
N PHE A 94 -2.23 27.63 2.85
CA PHE A 94 -2.10 26.21 2.55
C PHE A 94 -3.29 25.34 3.03
N PHE A 95 -4.22 25.89 3.82
CA PHE A 95 -5.40 25.16 4.31
C PHE A 95 -6.24 24.51 3.18
N PRO A 96 -6.49 25.16 2.02
CA PRO A 96 -7.19 24.53 0.90
C PRO A 96 -6.46 23.31 0.31
N LEU A 97 -5.13 23.26 0.34
CA LEU A 97 -4.35 22.12 -0.16
C LEU A 97 -4.49 20.91 0.78
N CYS A 98 -4.54 21.15 2.10
CA CYS A 98 -4.86 20.11 3.09
C CYS A 98 -6.31 19.60 2.92
N PHE A 99 -7.26 20.50 2.68
CA PHE A 99 -8.64 20.14 2.34
C PHE A 99 -8.75 19.34 1.03
N PHE A 100 -7.91 19.63 0.03
CA PHE A 100 -7.77 18.81 -1.18
C PHE A 100 -7.12 17.45 -0.90
N GLY A 101 -6.22 17.33 0.08
CA GLY A 101 -5.70 16.06 0.58
C GLY A 101 -6.81 15.17 1.16
N TYR A 102 -7.59 15.72 2.09
CA TYR A 102 -8.75 15.04 2.68
C TYR A 102 -9.76 14.61 1.61
N ASN A 103 -10.12 15.49 0.67
CA ASN A 103 -11.08 15.16 -0.40
C ASN A 103 -10.49 14.18 -1.43
N GLY A 104 -9.22 14.33 -1.79
CA GLY A 104 -8.52 13.47 -2.75
C GLY A 104 -8.38 12.04 -2.24
N ALA A 105 -8.08 11.86 -0.96
CA ALA A 105 -8.09 10.55 -0.31
C ALA A 105 -9.52 10.00 -0.13
N LYS A 106 -10.49 10.83 0.31
CA LYS A 106 -11.88 10.39 0.53
C LYS A 106 -12.63 10.00 -0.76
N LYS A 107 -12.32 10.65 -1.88
CA LYS A 107 -13.00 10.49 -3.19
C LYS A 107 -12.10 9.87 -4.26
N TYR A 108 -10.96 9.32 -3.86
CA TYR A 108 -9.93 8.73 -4.73
C TYR A 108 -9.59 9.59 -5.98
N LYS A 109 -9.47 10.93 -5.79
CA LYS A 109 -9.17 11.89 -6.86
C LYS A 109 -7.70 12.30 -6.84
N THR A 110 -6.91 11.73 -7.74
CA THR A 110 -5.46 11.96 -7.91
C THR A 110 -5.09 13.45 -8.02
N THR A 111 -5.84 14.25 -8.78
CA THR A 111 -5.59 15.70 -8.94
C THR A 111 -5.71 16.49 -7.63
N GLN A 112 -6.66 16.10 -6.76
CA GLN A 112 -6.83 16.76 -5.45
C GLN A 112 -5.74 16.30 -4.47
N LEU A 113 -5.41 15.01 -4.48
CA LEU A 113 -4.31 14.45 -3.70
C LEU A 113 -2.94 15.05 -4.08
N MET A 114 -2.73 15.36 -5.36
CA MET A 114 -1.50 16.01 -5.86
C MET A 114 -1.26 17.38 -5.22
N GLY A 115 -2.31 18.16 -4.96
CA GLY A 115 -2.20 19.44 -4.25
C GLY A 115 -1.67 19.27 -2.82
N TYR A 116 -2.07 18.20 -2.14
CA TYR A 116 -1.59 17.87 -0.79
C TYR A 116 -0.16 17.33 -0.78
N VAL A 117 0.23 16.52 -1.78
CA VAL A 117 1.65 16.15 -1.98
C VAL A 117 2.52 17.39 -2.20
N GLY A 118 2.03 18.39 -2.94
CA GLY A 118 2.70 19.68 -3.10
C GLY A 118 2.86 20.45 -1.78
N TYR A 119 1.81 20.51 -0.96
CA TYR A 119 1.86 21.10 0.39
C TYR A 119 2.91 20.41 1.28
N LEU A 120 2.87 19.08 1.38
CA LEU A 120 3.82 18.30 2.18
C LEU A 120 5.27 18.51 1.72
N GLY A 121 5.49 18.66 0.41
CA GLY A 121 6.81 19.01 -0.14
C GLY A 121 7.31 20.39 0.33
N VAL A 122 6.43 21.40 0.32
CA VAL A 122 6.75 22.75 0.81
C VAL A 122 7.01 22.75 2.32
N MET A 123 6.19 22.04 3.11
CA MET A 123 6.37 21.94 4.57
C MET A 123 7.66 21.18 4.93
N THR A 124 7.98 20.10 4.22
CA THR A 124 9.25 19.37 4.39
C THR A 124 10.45 20.30 4.18
N ILE A 125 10.44 21.12 3.12
CA ILE A 125 11.50 22.11 2.86
C ILE A 125 11.53 23.21 3.93
N TYR A 126 10.36 23.67 4.39
CA TYR A 126 10.25 24.68 5.45
C TYR A 126 10.87 24.21 6.77
N TYR A 127 10.56 23.00 7.25
CA TYR A 127 11.16 22.46 8.48
C TYR A 127 12.66 22.19 8.35
N LEU A 128 13.15 21.83 7.15
CA LEU A 128 14.59 21.74 6.88
C LEU A 128 15.28 23.11 7.03
N ILE A 129 14.64 24.19 6.55
CA ILE A 129 15.16 25.57 6.72
C ILE A 129 15.11 25.99 8.19
N LEU A 130 14.03 25.68 8.93
CA LEU A 130 13.94 25.98 10.37
C LEU A 130 15.02 25.30 11.21
N MET A 131 15.45 24.09 10.83
CA MET A 131 16.56 23.39 11.49
C MET A 131 17.86 24.21 11.44
N PHE A 132 18.23 24.72 10.27
CA PHE A 132 19.41 25.58 10.11
C PHE A 132 19.23 26.96 10.75
N TYR A 133 18.03 27.56 10.64
CA TYR A 133 17.77 28.91 11.16
C TYR A 133 17.79 28.99 12.70
N TYR A 134 17.20 28.00 13.37
CA TYR A 134 17.14 27.95 14.84
C TYR A 134 18.24 27.08 15.48
N GLY A 135 19.06 26.37 14.69
CA GLY A 135 20.12 25.48 15.20
C GLY A 135 19.61 24.34 16.08
N ASN A 136 18.32 24.00 16.00
CA ASN A 136 17.65 23.12 16.96
C ASN A 136 17.33 21.75 16.35
N PHE A 137 17.90 20.69 16.95
CA PHE A 137 17.74 19.30 16.55
C PHE A 137 16.28 18.82 16.47
N TRP A 138 15.36 19.37 17.28
CA TRP A 138 13.95 18.97 17.24
C TRP A 138 13.27 19.27 15.88
N TRP A 139 13.73 20.28 15.14
CA TRP A 139 13.26 20.53 13.77
C TRP A 139 13.73 19.45 12.77
N LEU A 140 14.92 18.87 12.98
CA LEU A 140 15.41 17.76 12.15
C LEU A 140 14.53 16.51 12.31
N LEU A 141 14.09 16.23 13.55
CA LEU A 141 13.17 15.15 13.83
C LEU A 141 11.82 15.37 13.12
N ILE A 142 11.26 16.59 13.19
CA ILE A 142 10.01 16.95 12.48
C ILE A 142 10.18 16.79 10.96
N PHE A 143 11.29 17.25 10.39
CA PHE A 143 11.63 17.05 8.98
C PHE A 143 11.60 15.56 8.55
N PHE A 144 12.12 14.64 9.38
CA PHE A 144 12.07 13.20 9.06
C PHE A 144 10.64 12.63 9.11
N PHE A 145 9.79 13.08 10.03
CA PHE A 145 8.37 12.70 10.05
C PHE A 145 7.61 13.23 8.83
N GLU A 146 7.82 14.49 8.47
CA GLU A 146 7.23 15.12 7.27
C GLU A 146 7.68 14.43 5.97
N MET A 147 8.97 14.13 5.84
CA MET A 147 9.49 13.40 4.69
C MET A 147 8.91 11.97 4.59
N TYR A 148 8.65 11.30 5.72
CA TYR A 148 7.95 10.01 5.74
C TYR A 148 6.48 10.14 5.32
N ILE A 149 5.77 11.17 5.80
CA ILE A 149 4.38 11.46 5.42
C ILE A 149 4.27 11.81 3.92
N LEU A 150 5.22 12.60 3.40
CA LEU A 150 5.37 12.94 1.99
C LEU A 150 5.62 11.67 1.14
N TYR A 151 6.53 10.79 1.56
CA TYR A 151 6.77 9.51 0.88
C TYR A 151 5.52 8.62 0.88
N TYR A 152 4.86 8.46 2.03
CA TYR A 152 3.66 7.62 2.18
C TYR A 152 2.51 8.12 1.29
N THR A 153 2.29 9.44 1.27
CA THR A 153 1.26 10.10 0.46
C THR A 153 1.59 10.06 -1.03
N SER A 154 2.86 10.24 -1.39
CA SER A 154 3.35 10.08 -2.78
C SER A 154 3.18 8.65 -3.28
N LYS A 155 3.39 7.64 -2.42
CA LYS A 155 3.12 6.23 -2.73
C LYS A 155 1.64 5.97 -2.98
N LEU A 156 0.73 6.56 -2.19
CA LEU A 156 -0.72 6.52 -2.46
C LEU A 156 -1.06 7.18 -3.81
N TYR A 157 -0.55 8.39 -4.08
CA TYR A 157 -0.78 9.08 -5.35
C TYR A 157 -0.30 8.25 -6.55
N ASN A 158 0.90 7.66 -6.48
CA ASN A 158 1.43 6.82 -7.54
C ASN A 158 0.61 5.54 -7.74
N LEU A 159 0.21 4.85 -6.66
CA LEU A 159 -0.70 3.69 -6.75
C LEU A 159 -2.02 4.08 -7.44
N MET A 160 -2.65 5.18 -7.02
CA MET A 160 -3.90 5.65 -7.60
C MET A 160 -3.77 6.10 -9.07
N ARG A 161 -2.61 6.61 -9.48
CA ARG A 161 -2.34 7.05 -10.86
C ARG A 161 -1.99 5.90 -11.82
N LEU A 162 -1.44 4.80 -11.29
CA LEU A 162 -1.01 3.63 -12.06
C LEU A 162 -2.02 2.47 -12.02
N SER A 163 -3.09 2.58 -11.23
CA SER A 163 -4.15 1.58 -11.16
C SER A 163 -5.04 1.60 -12.41
N PRO A 164 -5.63 0.46 -12.80
CA PRO A 164 -6.71 0.42 -13.79
C PRO A 164 -7.89 1.33 -13.37
N PRO A 165 -8.59 1.99 -14.31
CA PRO A 165 -9.75 2.84 -13.99
C PRO A 165 -10.80 2.11 -13.14
N SER A 166 -11.12 0.87 -13.48
CA SER A 166 -12.09 0.02 -12.77
C SER A 166 -11.74 -0.28 -11.30
N VAL A 167 -10.46 -0.21 -10.92
CA VAL A 167 -10.02 -0.30 -9.51
C VAL A 167 -10.39 0.98 -8.77
N ILE A 168 -10.19 2.13 -9.39
CA ILE A 168 -10.45 3.47 -8.81
C ILE A 168 -11.95 3.81 -8.82
N GLU A 169 -12.67 3.46 -9.88
CA GLU A 169 -14.12 3.63 -10.00
C GLU A 169 -14.84 2.82 -8.92
N SER A 170 -14.51 1.54 -8.76
CA SER A 170 -15.08 0.69 -7.71
C SER A 170 -14.77 1.21 -6.29
N LEU A 171 -13.62 1.84 -6.06
CA LEU A 171 -13.32 2.54 -4.80
C LEU A 171 -14.18 3.81 -4.62
N GLN A 172 -14.47 4.55 -5.69
CA GLN A 172 -15.36 5.73 -5.67
C GLN A 172 -16.84 5.38 -5.50
N GLU A 173 -17.27 4.21 -6.00
CA GLU A 173 -18.61 3.63 -5.80
C GLU A 173 -18.86 3.15 -4.37
N GLY A 174 -17.81 3.08 -3.53
CA GLY A 174 -17.92 2.72 -2.12
C GLY A 174 -17.56 1.28 -1.80
N TRP A 175 -16.67 0.63 -2.58
CA TRP A 175 -16.06 -0.63 -2.18
C TRP A 175 -15.45 -0.53 -0.77
N ASP A 176 -15.82 -1.47 0.08
CA ASP A 176 -15.38 -1.62 1.46
C ASP A 176 -14.94 -3.08 1.64
N PRO A 177 -13.77 -3.37 2.25
CA PRO A 177 -13.32 -4.75 2.45
C PRO A 177 -14.25 -5.47 3.42
N SER A 178 -14.80 -6.61 2.99
CA SER A 178 -15.75 -7.44 3.77
C SER A 178 -15.13 -8.14 4.99
N GLU A 179 -13.80 -8.10 5.12
CA GLU A 179 -13.05 -8.70 6.21
C GLU A 179 -12.31 -7.65 7.04
N LEU A 180 -12.12 -7.93 8.33
CA LEU A 180 -11.50 -7.01 9.28
C LEU A 180 -10.01 -6.81 8.99
N VAL A 181 -9.71 -5.71 8.30
CA VAL A 181 -8.35 -5.28 7.95
C VAL A 181 -7.47 -5.07 9.18
N TYR A 182 -6.43 -5.90 9.30
CA TYR A 182 -5.26 -5.60 10.11
C TYR A 182 -4.30 -4.71 9.33
N TYR A 183 -3.83 -3.63 9.97
CA TYR A 183 -2.92 -2.66 9.36
C TYR A 183 -1.48 -3.20 9.34
N TYR A 184 -1.10 -3.89 8.25
CA TYR A 184 0.31 -4.13 7.93
C TYR A 184 0.94 -2.86 7.35
N TYR A 185 2.12 -2.49 7.84
CA TYR A 185 2.83 -1.23 7.56
C TYR A 185 3.95 -1.40 6.53
#